data_AF-A0A7V9NH55-F1
#
_entry.id   AF-A0A7V9NH55-F1
#
_cell.length_a   1.000
_cell.length_b   1.000
_cell.length_c   1.000
_cell.angle_alpha   90.00
_cell.angle_beta   90.00
_cell.angle_gamma   90.00
#
_symmetry.space_group_name_H-M   'P 1'
#
loop_
_entity.id
_entity.type
_entity.pdbx_description
1 polymer ?
#
loop_
_entity_poly.entity_id
_entity_poly.type
_entity_poly.pdbx_seq_one_letter_code
_entity_poly.pdbx_strand_id
1 'polypeptide(L)'
;MRVVEFEAHDVIAFTWSDGIAVSIRLATHEGHGTTVAVVASGFQGADASAQAVNATEGFTIVLCELKSLLETGRSGNMVRDKAVLISAAKPPQG
;
A
#
# COMPACT_ATOMS: atom_id res chain seq x y z
N MET A 1 13.72 -3.31 -2.25
CA MET A 1 12.98 -2.18 -2.87
C MET A 1 13.98 -1.29 -3.58
N ARG A 2 13.63 -0.79 -4.78
CA ARG A 2 14.42 0.19 -5.53
C ARG A 2 13.50 1.35 -5.95
N VAL A 3 13.85 2.59 -5.62
CA VAL A 3 13.13 3.78 -6.10
C VAL A 3 13.41 3.97 -7.59
N VAL A 4 12.36 4.22 -8.38
CA VAL A 4 12.46 4.47 -9.83
C VAL A 4 12.10 5.90 -10.20
N GLU A 5 11.26 6.57 -9.40
CA GLU A 5 10.88 7.96 -9.60
C GLU A 5 10.56 8.61 -8.26
N PHE A 6 10.94 9.88 -8.11
CA PHE A 6 10.59 10.69 -6.96
C PHE A 6 10.51 12.15 -7.37
N GLU A 7 9.30 12.71 -7.29
CA GLU A 7 9.04 14.12 -7.45
C GLU A 7 8.28 14.62 -6.22
N ALA A 8 8.85 15.61 -5.54
CA ALA A 8 8.28 16.11 -4.29
C ALA A 8 6.85 16.62 -4.52
N HIS A 9 5.92 16.12 -3.69
CA HIS A 9 4.50 16.45 -3.72
C HIS A 9 3.71 15.98 -4.95
N ASP A 10 4.31 15.17 -5.84
CA ASP A 10 3.60 14.63 -7.01
C ASP A 10 3.67 13.10 -7.03
N VAL A 11 4.87 12.52 -7.21
CA VAL A 11 4.99 11.08 -7.44
C VAL A 11 6.09 10.42 -6.61
N ILE A 12 5.80 9.21 -6.15
CA ILE A 12 6.79 8.27 -5.59
C ILE A 12 6.57 6.95 -6.32
N ALA A 13 7.54 6.49 -7.09
CA ALA A 13 7.48 5.19 -7.73
C ALA A 13 8.69 4.32 -7.38
N PHE A 14 8.45 3.04 -7.18
CA PHE A 14 9.47 2.07 -6.81
C PHE A 14 9.11 0.66 -7.28
N THR A 15 10.10 -0.23 -7.27
CA THR A 15 9.93 -1.66 -7.54
C THR A 15 10.27 -2.46 -6.30
N TRP A 16 9.42 -3.44 -5.97
CA TRP A 16 9.69 -4.44 -4.95
C TRP A 16 10.70 -5.48 -5.43
N SER A 17 11.22 -6.31 -4.50
CA SER A 17 12.20 -7.35 -4.82
C SER A 17 11.65 -8.48 -5.69
N ASP A 18 10.34 -8.67 -5.69
CA ASP A 18 9.60 -9.63 -6.52
C ASP A 18 9.26 -9.09 -7.92
N GLY A 19 9.68 -7.86 -8.24
CA GLY A 19 9.44 -7.24 -9.55
C GLY A 19 8.13 -6.44 -9.66
N ILE A 20 7.28 -6.45 -8.63
CA ILE A 20 6.05 -5.63 -8.63
C ILE A 20 6.42 -4.14 -8.61
N ALA A 21 5.89 -3.40 -9.58
CA ALA A 21 6.06 -1.95 -9.68
C ALA A 21 4.91 -1.24 -8.96
N VAL A 22 5.25 -0.25 -8.14
CA VAL A 22 4.30 0.58 -7.40
C VAL A 22 4.53 2.05 -7.73
N SER A 23 3.46 2.78 -8.01
CA SER A 23 3.46 4.24 -8.09
C SER A 23 2.40 4.82 -7.16
N ILE A 24 2.80 5.81 -6.37
CA ILE A 24 1.93 6.61 -5.52
C ILE A 24 1.91 8.01 -6.11
N ARG A 25 0.72 8.50 -6.47
CA ARG A 25 0.51 9.85 -6.99
C ARG A 25 -0.32 10.67 -6.02
N LEU A 26 0.09 11.92 -5.81
CA LEU A 26 -0.61 12.90 -5.00
C LEU A 26 -1.15 13.98 -5.92
N ALA A 27 -2.46 14.23 -5.84
CA ALA A 27 -3.11 15.30 -6.57
C ALA A 27 -3.93 16.15 -5.62
N THR A 28 -3.97 17.46 -5.85
CA THR A 28 -4.88 18.33 -5.12
C THR A 28 -6.32 17.92 -5.41
N HIS A 29 -7.12 17.81 -4.36
CA HIS A 29 -8.57 17.61 -4.44
C HIS A 29 -9.28 18.92 -4.11
N GLU A 30 -10.39 19.21 -4.81
CA GLU A 30 -11.19 20.40 -4.55
C GLU A 30 -11.57 20.49 -3.06
N GLY A 31 -11.47 21.69 -2.46
CA GLY A 31 -11.79 21.90 -1.05
C GLY A 31 -10.67 21.58 -0.04
N HIS A 32 -9.39 21.80 -0.42
CA HIS A 32 -8.19 21.61 0.43
C HIS A 32 -7.82 20.14 0.74
N GLY A 33 -8.34 19.18 -0.03
CA GLY A 33 -8.00 17.77 0.12
C GLY A 33 -6.80 17.34 -0.73
N THR A 34 -6.32 16.12 -0.52
CA THR A 34 -5.37 15.45 -1.41
C THR A 34 -5.95 14.09 -1.81
N THR A 35 -6.00 13.83 -3.11
CA THR A 35 -6.24 12.49 -3.65
C THR A 35 -4.90 11.76 -3.68
N VAL A 36 -4.83 10.60 -3.02
CA VAL A 36 -3.69 9.69 -3.07
C VAL A 36 -4.09 8.48 -3.90
N ALA A 37 -3.44 8.29 -5.04
CA ALA A 37 -3.68 7.15 -5.92
C ALA A 37 -2.48 6.19 -5.87
N VAL A 38 -2.74 4.91 -5.58
CA VAL A 38 -1.72 3.86 -5.61
C VAL A 38 -2.02 2.92 -6.76
N VAL A 39 -1.03 2.69 -7.62
CA VAL A 39 -1.09 1.68 -8.68
C VAL A 39 0.01 0.66 -8.40
N ALA A 40 -0.38 -0.60 -8.25
CA ALA A 40 0.54 -1.74 -8.22
C ALA A 40 0.34 -2.55 -9.51
N SER A 41 1.44 -2.90 -10.18
CA SER A 41 1.42 -3.59 -11.48
C SER A 41 2.57 -4.57 -11.63
N GLY A 42 2.50 -5.42 -12.65
CA GLY A 42 3.50 -6.48 -12.89
C GLY A 42 3.15 -7.81 -12.26
N PHE A 43 1.93 -8.01 -11.76
CA PHE A 43 1.44 -9.32 -11.32
C PHE A 43 1.39 -10.29 -12.51
N GLN A 44 1.96 -11.48 -12.36
CA GLN A 44 2.07 -12.49 -13.43
C GLN A 44 1.87 -13.90 -12.84
N GLY A 45 1.63 -14.88 -13.72
CA GLY A 45 1.45 -16.29 -13.34
C GLY A 45 0.02 -16.65 -12.94
N ALA A 46 -0.18 -17.92 -12.54
CA ALA A 46 -1.50 -18.47 -12.22
C ALA A 46 -2.18 -17.75 -11.03
N ASP A 47 -1.40 -17.24 -10.09
CA ASP A 47 -1.89 -16.57 -8.89
C ASP A 47 -1.99 -15.04 -9.02
N ALA A 48 -1.81 -14.48 -10.23
CA ALA A 48 -1.76 -13.02 -10.44
C ALA A 48 -2.97 -12.29 -9.85
N SER A 49 -4.18 -12.85 -10.01
CA SER A 49 -5.41 -12.27 -9.46
C SER A 49 -5.41 -12.26 -7.92
N ALA A 50 -4.99 -13.36 -7.29
CA ALA A 50 -4.90 -13.44 -5.83
C ALA A 50 -3.84 -12.48 -5.27
N GLN A 51 -2.70 -12.33 -5.95
CA GLN A 51 -1.67 -11.36 -5.59
C GLN A 51 -2.18 -9.92 -5.70
N ALA A 52 -2.90 -9.58 -6.78
CA ALA A 52 -3.47 -8.26 -6.98
C ALA A 52 -4.53 -7.92 -5.89
N VAL A 53 -5.37 -8.89 -5.53
CA VAL A 53 -6.34 -8.74 -4.42
C VAL A 53 -5.61 -8.50 -3.10
N ASN A 54 -4.63 -9.33 -2.75
CA ASN A 54 -3.85 -9.17 -1.51
C ASN A 54 -3.12 -7.81 -1.46
N ALA A 55 -2.50 -7.39 -2.56
CA ALA A 55 -1.87 -6.08 -2.66
C ALA A 55 -2.88 -4.94 -2.44
N THR A 56 -4.06 -5.04 -3.05
CA THR A 56 -5.15 -4.06 -2.90
C THR A 56 -5.61 -3.99 -1.44
N GLU A 57 -5.81 -5.13 -0.78
CA GLU A 57 -6.16 -5.17 0.66
C GLU A 57 -5.05 -4.56 1.53
N GLY A 58 -3.79 -4.84 1.23
CA GLY A 58 -2.62 -4.25 1.90
C GLY A 58 -2.60 -2.74 1.81
N PHE A 59 -2.66 -2.19 0.59
CA PHE A 59 -2.65 -0.75 0.39
C PHE A 59 -3.88 -0.06 0.97
N THR A 60 -5.05 -0.68 0.89
CA THR A 60 -6.28 -0.12 1.49
C THR A 60 -6.12 0.09 2.99
N ILE A 61 -5.57 -0.90 3.71
CA ILE A 61 -5.34 -0.80 5.16
C ILE A 61 -4.35 0.32 5.48
N VAL A 62 -3.24 0.40 4.74
CA VAL A 62 -2.22 1.46 4.93
C VAL A 62 -2.81 2.85 4.65
N LEU A 63 -3.58 3.02 3.57
CA LEU A 63 -4.18 4.30 3.20
C LEU A 63 -5.25 4.75 4.20
N CYS A 64 -6.07 3.82 4.71
CA CYS A 64 -7.04 4.11 5.77
C CYS A 64 -6.33 4.56 7.05
N GLU A 65 -5.20 3.93 7.41
CA GLU A 65 -4.45 4.31 8.61
C GLU A 65 -3.78 5.67 8.44
N LEU A 66 -3.17 5.91 7.27
CA LEU A 66 -2.58 7.20 6.93
C LEU A 66 -3.63 8.31 6.99
N LYS A 67 -4.82 8.10 6.42
CA LYS A 67 -5.93 9.05 6.48
C LYS A 67 -6.32 9.36 7.94
N SER A 68 -6.54 8.33 8.76
CA SER A 68 -6.87 8.50 10.18
C SER A 68 -5.80 9.33 10.90
N LEU A 69 -4.53 9.01 10.67
CA LEU A 69 -3.41 9.72 11.28
C LEU A 69 -3.38 11.19 10.86
N LEU A 70 -3.54 11.50 9.57
CA LEU A 70 -3.50 12.86 9.04
C LEU A 70 -4.71 13.70 9.48
N GLU A 71 -5.90 13.09 9.58
CA GLU A 71 -7.14 13.82 9.90
C GLU A 71 -7.37 14.01 11.39
N THR A 72 -6.89 13.07 12.22
CA THR A 72 -7.20 13.06 13.66
C THR A 72 -5.97 13.17 14.56
N GLY A 73 -4.76 13.08 14.00
CA GLY A 73 -3.52 12.95 14.75
C GLY A 73 -3.35 11.60 15.44
N ARG A 74 -4.22 10.61 15.16
CA ARG A 74 -4.23 9.30 15.83
C ARG A 74 -4.21 8.16 14.82
N SER A 75 -3.31 7.20 15.03
CA SER A 75 -3.32 5.92 14.33
C SER A 75 -4.32 4.95 14.98
N GLY A 76 -5.02 4.19 14.14
CA GLY A 76 -5.86 3.06 14.55
C GLY A 76 -5.10 1.74 14.71
N ASN A 77 -3.78 1.71 14.49
CA ASN A 77 -2.92 0.53 14.51
C ASN A 77 -3.31 -0.60 13.54
N MET A 78 -4.03 -0.29 12.45
CA MET A 78 -4.59 -1.30 11.55
C MET A 78 -3.52 -2.13 10.82
N VAL A 79 -2.39 -1.53 10.46
CA VAL A 79 -1.23 -2.23 9.87
C VAL A 79 -0.64 -3.22 10.87
N ARG A 80 -0.49 -2.82 12.14
CA ARG A 80 0.01 -3.69 13.21
C ARG A 80 -0.93 -4.88 13.42
N ASP A 81 -2.23 -4.61 13.49
CA ASP A 81 -3.23 -5.65 13.71
C ASP A 81 -3.27 -6.64 12.54
N LYS A 82 -3.19 -6.15 11.28
CA LYS A 82 -3.05 -7.00 10.11
C LYS A 82 -1.80 -7.89 10.17
N ALA A 83 -0.66 -7.33 10.57
CA ALA A 83 0.59 -8.08 10.67
C ALA A 83 0.51 -9.21 11.71
N VAL A 84 -0.17 -8.99 12.83
CA VAL A 84 -0.43 -10.02 13.84
C VAL A 84 -1.29 -11.15 13.26
N LEU A 85 -2.36 -10.82 12.54
CA LEU A 85 -3.24 -11.81 11.91
C LEU A 85 -2.52 -12.66 10.86
N ILE A 86 -1.70 -12.04 9.99
CA ILE A 86 -0.89 -12.76 9.00
C ILE A 86 0.08 -13.72 9.70
N SER A 87 0.70 -13.27 10.79
CA SER A 87 1.64 -14.10 11.56
C SER A 87 0.94 -15.27 12.24
N ALA A 88 -0.29 -15.07 12.73
CA ALA A 88 -1.10 -16.11 13.36
C ALA A 88 -1.69 -17.12 12.35
N ALA A 89 -1.92 -16.72 11.10
CA ALA A 89 -2.46 -17.58 10.04
C ALA A 89 -1.41 -18.51 9.40
N LYS A 90 -0.12 -18.29 9.66
CA LYS A 90 0.95 -19.18 9.17
C LYS A 90 0.99 -20.45 10.04
N PRO A 91 0.85 -21.66 9.48
CA PRO A 91 0.92 -22.89 10.27
C PRO A 91 2.30 -23.03 10.93
N PRO A 92 2.41 -23.68 12.10
CA PRO A 92 3.71 -23.96 12.70
C PRO A 92 4.54 -24.74 11.68
N GLN A 93 5.75 -24.25 11.42
CA GLN A 93 6.72 -24.99 10.60
C GLN A 93 7.14 -26.22 11.42
N GLY A 94 6.53 -27.35 11.11
CA GLY A 94 6.84 -28.69 11.61
C GLY A 94 7.30 -29.58 10.48
#